data_AF-A0AB73NSK2-F1
#
_entry.id   AF-A0AB73NSK2-F1
#
_cell.length_a   1.000
_cell.length_b   1.000
_cell.length_c   1.000
_cell.angle_alpha   90.00
_cell.angle_beta   90.00
_cell.angle_gamma   90.00
#
_symmetry.space_group_name_H-M   'P 1'
#
loop_
_entity.id
_entity.type
_entity.pdbx_description
1 polymer ?
#
loop_
_entity_poly.entity_id
_entity_poly.type
_entity_poly.pdbx_seq_one_letter_code
_entity_poly.pdbx_strand_id
1 'polypeptide(L)'
;MMAIVAETAKKEGYSPDFIATSEDVEGYGRPFPYMIHKNMQYFKNKSVDEVIKVGDTVSDIQEGKNAGVLTVGVIEGSSLMGISYDEYQKLEMGKKDRLKQSVALRFQQVGADICVNNLKELTEYILYADKNPE
;
A
#
# COMPACT_ATOMS: atom_id res chain seq x y z
N MET A 1 0.26 19.11 -7.74
CA MET A 1 -0.28 18.68 -6.42
C MET A 1 0.75 17.92 -5.60
N MET A 2 1.40 16.88 -6.16
CA MET A 2 2.31 16.01 -5.41
C MET A 2 3.51 16.73 -4.77
N ALA A 3 4.08 17.76 -5.41
CA ALA A 3 5.17 18.54 -4.85
C ALA A 3 4.84 19.16 -3.48
N ILE A 4 3.61 19.64 -3.29
CA ILE A 4 3.15 20.23 -2.02
C ILE A 4 3.03 19.15 -0.94
N VAL A 5 2.49 17.98 -1.32
CA VAL A 5 2.35 16.82 -0.42
C VAL A 5 3.72 16.31 0.03
N ALA A 6 4.65 16.12 -0.90
CA ALA A 6 6.01 15.65 -0.61
C ALA A 6 6.77 16.62 0.32
N GLU A 7 6.68 17.92 0.06
CA GLU A 7 7.33 18.94 0.90
C GLU A 7 6.74 18.96 2.33
N THR A 8 5.43 18.77 2.45
CA THR A 8 4.76 18.73 3.77
C THR A 8 5.13 17.46 4.53
N ALA A 9 5.07 16.30 3.87
CA ALA A 9 5.44 15.02 4.46
C ALA A 9 6.90 14.99 4.93
N LYS A 10 7.80 15.63 4.16
CA LYS A 10 9.22 15.74 4.51
C LYS A 10 9.44 16.50 5.82
N LYS A 11 8.65 17.54 6.11
CA LYS A 11 8.71 18.28 7.39
C LYS A 11 8.32 17.41 8.59
N GLU A 12 7.43 16.45 8.36
CA GLU A 12 7.01 15.44 9.34
C GLU A 12 7.92 14.19 9.33
N GLY A 13 9.02 14.21 8.56
CA GLY A 13 10.03 13.15 8.55
C GLY A 13 9.83 12.04 7.52
N TYR A 14 8.88 12.16 6.60
CA TYR A 14 8.65 11.17 5.53
C TYR A 14 9.06 11.71 4.15
N SER A 15 10.07 11.08 3.53
CA SER A 15 10.60 11.47 2.23
C SER A 15 11.02 10.23 1.43
N PRO A 16 10.17 9.71 0.53
CA PRO A 16 10.55 8.66 -0.40
C PRO A 16 11.71 9.07 -1.31
N ASP A 17 12.55 8.12 -1.72
CA ASP A 17 13.67 8.38 -2.64
C ASP A 17 13.19 8.76 -4.06
N PHE A 18 12.04 8.22 -4.47
CA PHE A 18 11.43 8.50 -5.76
C PHE A 18 9.90 8.49 -5.65
N ILE A 19 9.26 9.34 -6.45
CA ILE A 19 7.80 9.46 -6.52
C ILE A 19 7.41 9.50 -8.00
N ALA A 20 6.52 8.60 -8.39
CA ALA A 20 5.87 8.61 -9.71
C ALA A 20 4.38 8.93 -9.54
N THR A 21 3.84 9.74 -10.44
CA THR A 21 2.45 10.16 -10.47
C THR A 21 1.77 9.77 -11.78
N SER A 22 0.47 9.99 -11.93
CA SER A 22 -0.18 9.74 -13.23
C SER A 22 0.34 10.67 -14.34
N GLU A 23 0.79 11.87 -14.01
CA GLU A 23 1.42 12.82 -14.96
C GLU A 23 2.73 12.25 -15.53
N ASP A 24 3.39 11.38 -14.79
CA ASP A 24 4.62 10.72 -15.18
C ASP A 24 4.43 9.58 -16.19
N VAL A 25 3.19 9.16 -16.41
CA VAL A 25 2.79 7.99 -17.21
C VAL A 25 1.62 8.33 -18.13
N GLU A 26 1.68 9.50 -18.78
CA GLU A 26 0.72 9.95 -19.79
C GLU A 26 -0.75 10.00 -19.29
N GLY A 27 -0.94 10.19 -17.98
CA GLY A 27 -2.26 10.21 -17.34
C GLY A 27 -2.81 8.83 -16.96
N TYR A 28 -2.14 7.73 -17.33
CA TYR A 28 -2.56 6.36 -16.99
C TYR A 28 -2.16 5.99 -15.55
N GLY A 29 -2.87 6.57 -14.59
CA GLY A 29 -2.75 6.20 -13.17
C GLY A 29 -3.39 4.84 -12.85
N ARG A 30 -3.59 4.56 -11.56
CA ARG A 30 -4.25 3.33 -11.08
C ARG A 30 -5.59 3.08 -11.81
N PRO A 31 -5.90 1.84 -12.21
CA PRO A 31 -5.19 0.60 -11.88
C PRO A 31 -4.11 0.19 -12.91
N PHE A 32 -3.69 1.07 -13.83
CA PHE A 32 -2.59 0.74 -14.75
C PHE A 32 -1.26 0.60 -13.97
N PRO A 33 -0.39 -0.34 -14.36
CA PRO A 33 0.82 -0.67 -13.58
C PRO A 33 1.98 0.32 -13.76
N TYR A 34 1.81 1.34 -14.60
CA TYR A 34 2.93 2.08 -15.15
C TYR A 34 3.69 2.91 -14.12
N MET A 35 3.03 3.40 -13.06
CA MET A 35 3.74 4.10 -11.98
C MET A 35 4.65 3.14 -11.20
N ILE A 36 4.26 1.89 -11.00
CA ILE A 36 5.11 0.86 -10.41
C ILE A 36 6.29 0.57 -11.33
N HIS A 37 6.07 0.36 -12.63
CA HIS A 37 7.15 0.12 -13.59
C HIS A 37 8.13 1.30 -13.68
N LYS A 38 7.66 2.54 -13.54
CA LYS A 38 8.52 3.72 -13.50
C LYS A 38 9.39 3.75 -12.23
N ASN A 39 8.84 3.33 -11.09
CA ASN A 39 9.64 3.12 -9.87
C ASN A 39 10.70 2.02 -10.08
N MET A 40 10.31 0.88 -10.65
CA MET A 40 11.24 -0.22 -10.96
C MET A 40 12.38 0.23 -11.87
N GLN A 41 12.08 1.04 -12.89
CA GLN A 41 13.10 1.60 -13.79
C GLN A 41 14.08 2.51 -13.03
N TYR A 42 13.57 3.36 -12.13
CA TYR A 42 14.41 4.25 -11.31
C TYR A 42 15.35 3.47 -10.39
N PHE A 43 14.81 2.49 -9.65
CA PHE A 43 15.56 1.66 -8.71
C PHE A 43 16.35 0.53 -9.40
N LYS A 44 16.19 0.36 -10.71
CA LYS A 44 16.84 -0.66 -11.53
C LYS A 44 16.56 -2.09 -11.06
N ASN A 45 15.34 -2.33 -10.59
CA ASN A 45 14.87 -3.67 -10.24
C ASN A 45 14.91 -4.58 -11.46
N LYS A 46 15.31 -5.83 -11.26
CA LYS A 46 15.44 -6.83 -12.34
C LYS A 46 14.23 -7.75 -12.44
N SER A 47 13.53 -7.95 -11.32
CA SER A 47 12.31 -8.76 -11.25
C SER A 47 11.21 -8.00 -10.51
N VAL A 48 9.96 -8.37 -10.81
CA VAL A 48 8.78 -7.96 -10.04
C VAL A 48 8.78 -8.55 -8.63
N ASP A 49 9.49 -9.66 -8.42
CA ASP A 49 9.63 -10.30 -7.10
C ASP A 49 10.45 -9.46 -6.10
N GLU A 50 11.19 -8.47 -6.59
CA GLU A 50 11.95 -7.53 -5.75
C GLU A 50 11.08 -6.37 -5.24
N VAL A 51 9.79 -6.35 -5.57
CA VAL A 51 8.90 -5.20 -5.37
C VAL A 51 7.66 -5.62 -4.60
N ILE A 52 7.29 -4.79 -3.61
CA ILE A 52 6.06 -4.92 -2.86
C ILE A 52 5.21 -3.67 -3.09
N LYS A 53 3.98 -3.85 -3.57
CA LYS A 53 2.98 -2.77 -3.64
C LYS A 53 2.14 -2.78 -2.37
N VAL A 54 2.34 -1.75 -1.55
CA VAL A 54 1.55 -1.49 -0.35
C VAL A 54 0.48 -0.44 -0.68
N GLY A 55 -0.74 -0.64 -0.22
CA GLY A 55 -1.79 0.37 -0.36
C GLY A 55 -3.02 0.11 0.49
N ASP A 56 -3.91 1.11 0.51
CA ASP A 56 -5.07 1.17 1.39
C ASP A 56 -6.40 1.24 0.61
N THR A 57 -6.34 1.18 -0.72
CA THR A 57 -7.50 1.20 -1.61
C THR A 57 -7.57 -0.06 -2.47
N VAL A 58 -8.76 -0.32 -3.03
CA VAL A 58 -8.92 -1.40 -4.02
C VAL A 58 -8.05 -1.17 -5.27
N SER A 59 -7.91 0.08 -5.70
CA SER A 59 -7.14 0.39 -6.91
C SER A 59 -5.63 0.24 -6.70
N ASP A 60 -5.12 0.36 -5.47
CA ASP A 60 -3.73 0.00 -5.14
C ASP A 60 -3.45 -1.48 -5.35
N ILE A 61 -4.35 -2.33 -4.88
CA ILE A 61 -4.21 -3.77 -5.05
C ILE A 61 -4.26 -4.12 -6.53
N GLN A 62 -5.24 -3.60 -7.26
CA GLN A 62 -5.36 -3.84 -8.70
C GLN A 62 -4.14 -3.34 -9.47
N GLU A 63 -3.56 -2.18 -9.11
CA GLU A 63 -2.31 -1.68 -9.70
C GLU A 63 -1.17 -2.68 -9.52
N GLY A 64 -0.97 -3.18 -8.29
CA GLY A 64 0.07 -4.16 -8.00
C GLY A 64 -0.15 -5.50 -8.70
N LYS A 65 -1.39 -6.01 -8.73
CA LYS A 65 -1.72 -7.24 -9.48
C LYS A 65 -1.50 -7.09 -10.97
N ASN A 66 -1.85 -5.94 -11.55
CA ASN A 66 -1.59 -5.66 -12.96
C ASN A 66 -0.08 -5.50 -13.25
N ALA A 67 0.73 -5.09 -12.27
CA ALA A 67 2.18 -5.02 -12.38
C ALA A 67 2.87 -6.37 -12.13
N GLY A 68 2.16 -7.36 -11.59
CA GLY A 68 2.71 -8.67 -11.25
C GLY A 68 3.58 -8.67 -10.00
N VAL A 69 3.49 -7.64 -9.15
CA VAL A 69 4.29 -7.53 -7.90
C VAL A 69 3.50 -8.07 -6.69
N LEU A 70 4.19 -8.36 -5.59
CA LEU A 70 3.56 -8.75 -4.33
C LEU A 70 2.67 -7.61 -3.82
N THR A 71 1.41 -7.90 -3.47
CA THR A 71 0.45 -6.88 -3.02
C THR A 71 0.09 -7.00 -1.55
N VAL A 72 0.12 -5.86 -0.86
CA VAL A 72 -0.19 -5.75 0.57
C VAL A 72 -1.29 -4.70 0.78
N GLY A 73 -2.42 -5.14 1.33
CA GLY A 73 -3.49 -4.26 1.81
C GLY A 73 -3.26 -3.85 3.26
N VAL A 74 -3.22 -2.55 3.54
CA VAL A 74 -3.18 -2.01 4.90
C VAL A 74 -4.60 -1.73 5.38
N ILE A 75 -4.97 -2.26 6.54
CA ILE A 75 -6.36 -2.24 7.03
C ILE A 75 -6.68 -0.98 7.85
N GLU A 76 -5.93 -0.73 8.92
CA GLU A 76 -6.19 0.37 9.86
C GLU A 76 -5.83 1.71 9.21
N GLY A 77 -6.75 2.68 9.30
CA GLY A 77 -6.59 3.99 8.66
C GLY A 77 -6.80 3.99 7.14
N SER A 78 -7.21 2.86 6.56
CA SER A 78 -7.42 2.77 5.12
C SER A 78 -8.64 3.54 4.64
N SER A 79 -8.55 4.05 3.43
CA SER A 79 -9.69 4.60 2.70
C SER A 79 -10.82 3.57 2.58
N LEU A 80 -10.48 2.28 2.50
CA LEU A 80 -11.45 1.20 2.45
C LEU A 80 -12.20 0.99 3.77
N MET A 81 -11.55 1.23 4.91
CA MET A 81 -12.22 1.28 6.22
C MET A 81 -13.09 2.54 6.37
N GLY A 82 -12.61 3.67 5.84
CA GLY A 82 -13.43 4.87 5.64
C GLY A 82 -13.84 5.61 6.92
N ILE A 83 -13.09 5.43 8.02
CA ILE A 83 -13.33 6.13 9.29
C ILE A 83 -12.06 6.84 9.77
N SER A 84 -12.25 7.96 10.46
CA SER A 84 -11.16 8.72 11.06
C SER A 84 -10.52 7.99 12.24
N TYR A 85 -9.33 8.44 12.64
CA TYR A 85 -8.66 7.91 13.82
C TYR A 85 -9.50 8.06 15.09
N ASP A 86 -10.14 9.23 15.29
CA ASP A 86 -10.96 9.49 16.47
C ASP A 86 -12.21 8.60 16.54
N GLU A 87 -12.84 8.35 15.39
CA GLU A 87 -13.96 7.40 15.29
C GLU A 87 -13.48 5.99 15.59
N TYR A 88 -12.35 5.58 15.02
CA TYR A 88 -11.76 4.27 15.28
C TYR A 88 -11.47 4.08 16.76
N GLN A 89 -10.86 5.04 17.45
CA GLN A 89 -10.53 4.92 18.87
C GLN A 89 -11.75 4.74 19.77
N LYS A 90 -12.89 5.33 19.41
CA LYS A 90 -14.16 5.22 20.16
C LYS A 90 -14.88 3.88 19.96
N LEU A 91 -14.47 3.07 18.99
CA LEU A 91 -15.07 1.76 18.76
C LEU A 91 -14.65 0.77 19.84
N GLU A 92 -15.62 0.00 20.30
CA GLU A 92 -15.39 -1.21 21.09
C GLU A 92 -14.56 -2.23 20.31
N MET A 93 -13.76 -3.04 21.02
CA MET A 93 -12.86 -4.02 20.41
C MET A 93 -13.58 -4.93 19.42
N GLY A 94 -14.76 -5.46 19.78
CA GLY A 94 -15.53 -6.32 18.88
C GLY A 94 -16.00 -5.63 17.60
N LYS A 95 -16.21 -4.31 17.60
CA LYS A 95 -16.52 -3.55 16.38
C LYS A 95 -15.27 -3.33 15.53
N LYS A 96 -14.13 -3.01 16.16
CA LYS A 96 -12.83 -2.91 15.46
C LYS A 96 -12.49 -4.20 14.74
N ASP A 97 -12.64 -5.35 15.41
CA ASP A 97 -12.31 -6.65 14.83
C ASP A 97 -13.21 -6.99 13.64
N ARG A 98 -14.52 -6.73 13.73
CA ARG A 98 -15.44 -6.93 12.58
C ARG A 98 -15.10 -6.02 11.40
N LEU A 99 -14.75 -4.76 11.65
CA LEU A 99 -14.34 -3.84 10.59
C LEU A 99 -13.04 -4.30 9.92
N LYS A 100 -12.02 -4.65 10.71
CA LYS A 100 -10.75 -5.15 10.19
C LYS A 100 -10.95 -6.40 9.32
N GLN A 101 -11.76 -7.35 9.79
CA GLN A 101 -12.12 -8.56 9.03
C GLN A 101 -12.85 -8.21 7.72
N SER A 102 -13.82 -7.30 7.75
CA SER A 102 -14.55 -6.87 6.54
C SER A 102 -13.62 -6.22 5.51
N VAL A 103 -12.68 -5.38 5.95
CA VAL A 103 -11.71 -4.70 5.08
C VAL A 103 -10.71 -5.72 4.51
N ALA A 104 -10.17 -6.62 5.34
CA ALA A 104 -9.28 -7.69 4.90
C ALA A 104 -9.93 -8.59 3.84
N LEU A 105 -11.17 -9.03 4.07
CA LEU A 105 -11.93 -9.82 3.10
C LEU A 105 -12.09 -9.07 1.77
N ARG A 106 -12.32 -7.75 1.82
CA ARG A 106 -12.48 -6.95 0.61
C ARG A 106 -11.18 -6.81 -0.17
N PHE A 107 -10.04 -6.66 0.50
CA PHE A 107 -8.73 -6.69 -0.14
C PHE A 107 -8.42 -8.06 -0.76
N GLN A 108 -8.70 -9.15 -0.04
CA GLN A 108 -8.53 -10.52 -0.55
C GLN A 108 -9.40 -10.78 -1.79
N GLN A 109 -10.65 -10.30 -1.80
CA GLN A 109 -11.55 -10.42 -2.96
C GLN A 109 -11.03 -9.74 -4.23
N VAL A 110 -10.20 -8.70 -4.09
CA VAL A 110 -9.59 -7.99 -5.22
C VAL A 110 -8.15 -8.45 -5.50
N GLY A 111 -7.72 -9.54 -4.85
CA GLY A 111 -6.48 -10.25 -5.15
C GLY A 111 -5.28 -9.87 -4.30
N ALA A 112 -5.46 -9.17 -3.17
CA ALA A 112 -4.35 -8.88 -2.27
C ALA A 112 -3.69 -10.17 -1.78
N ASP A 113 -2.37 -10.26 -1.92
CA ASP A 113 -1.60 -11.44 -1.50
C ASP A 113 -1.49 -11.49 0.04
N ILE A 114 -1.37 -10.31 0.66
CA ILE A 114 -1.24 -10.16 2.11
C ILE A 114 -2.13 -9.01 2.59
N CYS A 115 -2.69 -9.15 3.78
CA CYS A 115 -3.34 -8.05 4.49
C CYS A 115 -2.68 -7.87 5.86
N VAL A 116 -2.33 -6.64 6.20
CA VAL A 116 -1.74 -6.28 7.49
C VAL A 116 -2.61 -5.26 8.19
N ASN A 117 -2.65 -5.28 9.52
CA ASN A 117 -3.41 -4.30 10.27
C ASN A 117 -2.83 -2.90 10.07
N ASN A 118 -1.51 -2.76 10.14
CA ASN A 118 -0.82 -1.49 10.03
C ASN A 118 0.64 -1.67 9.57
N LEU A 119 1.36 -0.56 9.40
CA LEU A 119 2.74 -0.57 8.92
C LEU A 119 3.74 -1.25 9.87
N LYS A 120 3.40 -1.42 11.16
CA LYS A 120 4.26 -2.16 12.09
C LYS A 120 4.28 -3.65 11.72
N GLU A 121 3.11 -4.22 11.48
CA GLU A 121 2.97 -5.62 11.05
C GLU A 121 3.61 -5.86 9.68
N LEU A 122 3.53 -4.89 8.75
CA LEU A 122 4.29 -4.94 7.49
C LEU A 122 5.81 -5.03 7.73
N THR A 123 6.33 -4.20 8.64
CA THR A 123 7.76 -4.21 8.97
C THR A 123 8.19 -5.55 9.56
N GLU A 124 7.37 -6.11 10.47
CA GLU A 124 7.60 -7.43 11.05
C GLU A 124 7.61 -8.53 9.97
N TYR A 125 6.69 -8.47 9.01
CA TYR A 125 6.65 -9.39 7.88
C TYR A 125 7.91 -9.32 7.00
N ILE A 126 8.33 -8.12 6.59
CA ILE A 126 9.53 -7.95 5.75
C ILE A 126 10.78 -8.46 6.47
N LEU A 127 10.94 -8.12 7.75
CA LEU A 127 12.09 -8.57 8.56
C LEU A 127 12.10 -10.10 8.78
N TYR A 128 10.93 -10.73 8.79
CA TYR A 128 10.83 -12.17 8.87
C TYR A 128 11.25 -12.82 7.54
N ALA A 129 10.74 -12.32 6.41
CA ALA A 129 11.06 -12.83 5.08
C ALA A 129 12.57 -12.72 4.76
N ASP A 130 13.21 -11.59 5.09
CA ASP A 130 14.65 -11.38 4.88
C ASP A 130 15.52 -12.40 5.64
N LYS A 131 15.06 -12.85 6.82
CA LYS A 131 15.75 -13.86 7.63
C LYS A 131 15.50 -15.30 7.17
N ASN A 132 14.50 -15.52 6.33
CA ASN A 132 14.05 -16.85 5.90
C ASN A 132 13.80 -16.84 4.38
N PRO A 133 14.85 -16.68 3.55
CA PRO A 133 14.70 -16.81 2.11
C PRO A 133 14.27 -18.24 1.77
N GLU A 134 13.22 -18.39 0.96
CA GLU A 134 12.79 -19.69 0.41
C GLU A 134 13.85 -20.37 -0.44
#